data_AF-A0A0R3QEV1-F1
#
_entry.id   AF-A0A0R3QEV1-F1
#
_cell.length_a   1.000
_cell.length_b   1.000
_cell.length_c   1.000
_cell.angle_alpha   90.00
_cell.angle_beta   90.00
_cell.angle_gamma   90.00
#
_symmetry.space_group_name_H-M   'P 1'
#
loop_
_entity.id
_entity.type
_entity.pdbx_description
1 polymer ?
#
loop_
_entity_poly.entity_id
_entity_poly.type
_entity_poly.pdbx_seq_one_letter_code
_entity_poly.pdbx_strand_id
1 'polypeptide(L)'
;MLLSAGRAVLKLSAPYRHGFAGSPDDLRDQAVLARFKGTTTTSTTTRWRRWTAVGAWLCLIAAGGALAYLIGERTGIRALQQGTLHRLDIYSTSLRSELSRYEYLPQVVALSPDVLDLLRAPTDRTLQLEANVYLETVNAHAQASAVYVMDTTGLTLAASNWNQPGSSFVDMNFSYRPYFKDAVRGMPGRFYGIGTVSREPGYYFSHGIVDGNRQLGVATVKVNLDKLDAAWSRSTDKVLAIDGNGVVFLASESAWKFRALRPLSSETLQQLAQ
;
A
#
# COMPACT_ATOMS: atom_id res chain seq x y z
N MET A 1 38.97 -74.28 -24.66
CA MET A 1 39.60 -75.59 -24.38
C MET A 1 40.78 -75.69 -25.34
N LEU A 2 42.02 -75.40 -24.88
CA LEU A 2 43.08 -76.40 -24.62
C LEU A 2 43.31 -77.27 -25.88
N LEU A 3 44.45 -77.33 -26.57
CA LEU A 3 45.87 -77.43 -26.23
C LEU A 3 46.63 -77.37 -27.58
N SER A 4 47.74 -76.64 -27.72
CA SER A 4 49.13 -77.13 -27.58
C SER A 4 49.69 -78.01 -28.72
N ALA A 5 50.95 -77.70 -29.04
CA ALA A 5 51.97 -78.48 -29.75
C ALA A 5 51.74 -78.69 -31.26
N GLY A 6 52.70 -78.46 -32.15
CA GLY A 6 54.13 -78.20 -32.02
C GLY A 6 54.81 -78.81 -33.24
N ARG A 7 55.85 -78.15 -33.78
CA ARG A 7 57.03 -78.79 -34.36
C ARG A 7 57.97 -77.75 -34.94
N ALA A 8 59.14 -77.65 -34.31
CA ALA A 8 60.32 -77.01 -34.85
C ALA A 8 60.84 -77.81 -36.06
N VAL A 9 61.34 -77.09 -37.07
CA VAL A 9 62.23 -77.65 -38.10
C VAL A 9 63.48 -76.77 -38.11
N LEU A 10 64.58 -77.35 -37.62
CA LEU A 10 65.93 -76.84 -37.80
C LEU A 10 66.30 -76.89 -39.29
N LYS A 11 66.79 -75.77 -39.83
CA LYS A 11 67.53 -75.73 -41.09
C LYS A 11 68.93 -75.20 -40.83
N LEU A 12 69.92 -76.09 -40.94
CA LEU A 12 71.35 -75.77 -40.98
C LEU A 12 71.79 -75.60 -42.44
N SER A 13 72.50 -74.52 -42.75
CA SER A 13 73.55 -74.49 -43.78
C SER A 13 74.38 -73.20 -43.68
N ALA A 14 75.60 -73.39 -43.15
CA ALA A 14 76.94 -72.81 -43.41
C ALA A 14 77.16 -71.65 -44.42
N PRO A 15 78.36 -71.02 -44.45
CA PRO A 15 79.41 -70.91 -43.43
C PRO A 15 79.92 -69.48 -43.15
N TYR A 16 80.28 -69.28 -41.89
CA TYR A 16 81.51 -68.65 -41.37
C TYR A 16 82.47 -67.95 -42.38
N ARG A 17 82.60 -66.62 -42.26
CA ARG A 17 83.83 -65.88 -42.60
C ARG A 17 84.28 -65.07 -41.39
N HIS A 18 85.53 -65.29 -40.99
CA HIS A 18 86.25 -64.61 -39.92
C HIS A 18 86.50 -63.12 -40.23
N GLY A 19 86.43 -62.30 -39.19
CA GLY A 19 86.91 -60.93 -39.14
C GLY A 19 86.72 -60.38 -37.72
N PHE A 20 87.65 -60.72 -36.82
CA PHE A 20 87.60 -60.40 -35.39
C PHE A 20 88.03 -58.95 -35.11
N ALA A 21 87.51 -58.42 -34.00
CA ALA A 21 88.03 -57.35 -33.14
C ALA A 21 87.57 -55.89 -33.38
N GLY A 22 86.50 -55.52 -32.67
CA GLY A 22 86.25 -54.21 -32.04
C GLY A 22 85.67 -54.48 -30.64
N SER A 23 86.21 -53.82 -29.62
CA SER A 23 86.29 -54.21 -28.19
C SER A 23 84.95 -54.25 -27.39
N PRO A 24 84.83 -55.09 -26.32
CA PRO A 24 83.65 -55.17 -25.44
C PRO A 24 83.31 -53.91 -24.61
N ASP A 25 84.16 -52.88 -24.62
CA ASP A 25 83.94 -51.64 -23.87
C ASP A 25 82.99 -50.65 -24.57
N ASP A 26 82.86 -50.70 -25.90
CA ASP A 26 82.00 -49.76 -26.67
C ASP A 26 80.49 -49.97 -26.43
N LEU A 27 80.09 -51.17 -25.99
CA LEU A 27 78.68 -51.51 -25.73
C LEU A 27 78.22 -51.09 -24.33
N ARG A 28 79.14 -50.85 -23.39
CA ARG A 28 78.81 -50.37 -22.04
C ARG A 28 78.48 -48.87 -22.04
N ASP A 29 79.18 -48.08 -22.85
CA ASP A 29 78.96 -46.62 -22.88
C ASP A 29 77.67 -46.22 -23.61
N GLN A 30 77.25 -46.95 -24.64
CA GLN A 30 75.97 -46.68 -25.32
C GLN A 30 74.75 -47.05 -24.45
N ALA A 31 74.86 -48.10 -23.63
CA ALA A 31 73.80 -48.50 -22.70
C ALA A 31 73.65 -47.52 -21.52
N VAL A 32 74.73 -46.86 -21.10
CA VAL A 32 74.70 -45.84 -20.05
C VAL A 32 74.14 -44.51 -20.57
N LEU A 33 74.43 -44.11 -21.82
CA LEU A 33 73.95 -42.86 -22.41
C LEU A 33 72.48 -42.92 -22.88
N ALA A 34 71.95 -44.11 -23.23
CA ALA A 34 70.54 -44.29 -23.57
C ALA A 34 69.60 -44.13 -22.35
N ARG A 35 70.12 -44.31 -21.13
CA ARG A 35 69.35 -44.20 -19.88
C ARG A 35 69.15 -42.77 -19.39
N PHE A 36 69.84 -41.79 -20.00
CA PHE A 36 69.80 -40.37 -19.62
C PHE A 36 69.07 -39.44 -20.60
N LYS A 37 68.43 -39.99 -21.65
CA LYS A 37 67.49 -39.25 -22.52
C LYS A 37 66.03 -39.62 -22.19
N GLY A 38 65.69 -39.56 -20.90
CA GLY A 38 64.29 -39.39 -20.53
C GLY A 38 63.87 -37.98 -20.95
N THR A 39 63.16 -37.85 -22.07
CA THR A 39 62.43 -36.64 -22.40
C THR A 39 61.39 -36.40 -21.31
N THR A 40 61.75 -35.61 -20.30
CA THR A 40 60.78 -34.95 -19.43
C THR A 40 60.11 -33.85 -20.25
N THR A 41 59.19 -34.26 -21.12
CA THR A 41 58.14 -33.36 -21.62
C THR A 41 57.18 -33.15 -20.46
N THR A 42 57.59 -32.33 -19.48
CA THR A 42 56.73 -31.89 -18.40
C THR A 42 55.58 -31.11 -19.04
N SER A 43 54.40 -31.71 -19.03
CA SER A 43 53.15 -31.13 -19.52
C SER A 43 52.75 -29.92 -18.68
N THR A 44 53.39 -28.76 -18.90
CA THR A 44 53.04 -27.49 -18.28
C THR A 44 51.68 -26.98 -18.78
N THR A 45 51.25 -27.40 -19.97
CA THR A 45 49.96 -27.06 -20.57
C THR A 45 48.76 -27.64 -19.82
N THR A 46 48.88 -28.82 -19.20
CA THR A 46 47.79 -29.45 -18.43
C THR A 46 47.48 -28.72 -17.13
N ARG A 47 48.50 -28.13 -16.50
CA ARG A 47 48.36 -27.43 -15.23
C ARG A 47 47.66 -26.08 -15.43
N TRP A 48 48.05 -25.31 -16.44
CA TRP A 48 47.38 -24.05 -16.82
C TRP A 48 45.92 -24.25 -17.22
N ARG A 49 45.61 -25.30 -18.00
CA ARG A 49 44.24 -25.63 -18.42
C ARG A 49 43.30 -26.00 -17.25
N ARG A 50 43.84 -26.51 -16.14
CA ARG A 50 43.09 -26.78 -14.90
C ARG A 50 42.75 -25.51 -14.13
N TRP A 51 43.69 -24.57 -14.02
CA TRP A 51 43.44 -23.29 -13.35
C TRP A 51 42.44 -22.41 -14.10
N THR A 52 42.47 -22.41 -15.44
CA THR A 52 41.45 -21.71 -16.25
C THR A 52 40.06 -22.31 -16.07
N ALA A 53 39.96 -23.65 -15.96
CA ALA A 53 38.69 -24.32 -15.70
C ALA A 53 38.14 -23.98 -14.30
N VAL A 54 38.99 -23.94 -13.27
CA VAL A 54 38.60 -23.55 -11.91
C VAL A 54 38.14 -22.08 -11.87
N GLY A 55 38.88 -21.18 -12.52
CA GLY A 55 38.49 -19.78 -12.65
C GLY A 55 37.13 -19.61 -13.33
N ALA A 56 36.90 -20.33 -14.44
CA ALA A 56 35.61 -20.31 -15.14
C ALA A 56 34.46 -20.82 -14.26
N TRP A 57 34.67 -21.90 -13.50
CA TRP A 57 33.68 -22.42 -12.56
C TRP A 57 33.36 -21.42 -11.44
N LEU A 58 34.37 -20.76 -10.85
CA LEU A 58 34.16 -19.72 -9.84
C LEU A 58 33.39 -18.53 -10.40
N CYS A 59 33.71 -18.08 -11.62
CA CYS A 59 32.97 -17.02 -12.29
C CYS A 59 31.50 -17.42 -12.54
N LEU A 60 31.23 -18.66 -12.95
CA LEU A 60 29.86 -19.16 -13.14
C LEU A 60 29.08 -19.21 -11.82
N ILE A 61 29.70 -19.66 -10.74
CA ILE A 61 29.08 -19.68 -9.40
C ILE A 61 28.78 -18.25 -8.94
N ALA A 62 29.73 -17.33 -9.08
CA ALA A 62 29.55 -15.93 -8.71
C ALA A 62 28.45 -15.25 -9.55
N ALA A 63 28.42 -15.49 -10.87
CA ALA A 63 27.38 -14.98 -11.75
C ALA A 63 26.00 -15.57 -11.41
N GLY A 64 25.93 -16.86 -11.11
CA GLY A 64 24.70 -17.53 -10.67
C GLY A 64 24.20 -16.97 -9.33
N GLY A 65 25.10 -16.76 -8.36
CA GLY A 65 24.77 -16.14 -7.07
C GLY A 65 24.31 -14.69 -7.21
N ALA A 66 24.99 -13.89 -8.02
CA ALA A 66 24.59 -12.51 -8.30
C ALA A 66 23.22 -12.44 -9.00
N LEU A 67 22.97 -13.31 -9.98
CA LEU A 67 21.68 -13.37 -10.67
C LEU A 67 20.56 -13.80 -9.70
N ALA A 68 20.80 -14.80 -8.86
CA ALA A 68 19.85 -15.23 -7.84
C ALA A 68 19.55 -14.13 -6.82
N TYR A 69 20.58 -13.38 -6.38
CA TYR A 69 20.42 -12.23 -5.50
C TYR A 69 19.56 -11.13 -6.15
N LEU A 70 19.88 -10.73 -7.38
CA LEU A 70 19.14 -9.69 -8.10
C LEU A 70 17.67 -10.08 -8.36
N ILE A 71 17.42 -11.35 -8.70
CA ILE A 71 16.05 -11.87 -8.86
C ILE A 71 15.34 -11.91 -7.50
N GLY A 72 16.02 -12.37 -6.44
CA GLY A 72 15.49 -12.45 -5.09
C GLY A 72 15.11 -11.08 -4.53
N GLU A 73 15.98 -10.09 -4.69
CA GLU A 73 15.74 -8.70 -4.28
C GLU A 73 14.53 -8.11 -5.02
N ARG A 74 14.50 -8.23 -6.36
CA ARG A 74 13.37 -7.74 -7.18
C ARG A 74 12.06 -8.43 -6.83
N THR A 75 12.09 -9.72 -6.57
CA THR A 75 10.88 -10.50 -6.22
C THR A 75 10.41 -10.14 -4.81
N GLY A 76 11.33 -9.97 -3.86
CA GLY A 76 11.02 -9.51 -2.50
C GLY A 76 10.39 -8.12 -2.48
N ILE A 77 10.98 -7.15 -3.20
CA ILE A 77 10.43 -5.79 -3.32
C ILE A 77 9.04 -5.82 -3.97
N ARG A 78 8.86 -6.59 -5.07
CA ARG A 78 7.56 -6.72 -5.73
C ARG A 78 6.50 -7.36 -4.83
N ALA A 79 6.86 -8.40 -4.08
CA ALA A 79 5.94 -9.05 -3.14
C ALA A 79 5.52 -8.08 -2.02
N LEU A 80 6.45 -7.29 -1.48
CA LEU A 80 6.16 -6.23 -0.51
C LEU A 80 5.25 -5.14 -1.10
N GLN A 81 5.50 -4.70 -2.34
CA GLN A 81 4.67 -3.71 -3.03
C GLN A 81 3.24 -4.24 -3.29
N GLN A 82 3.09 -5.47 -3.78
CA GLN A 82 1.79 -6.07 -4.04
C GLN A 82 0.98 -6.25 -2.76
N GLY A 83 1.61 -6.74 -1.69
CA GLY A 83 0.97 -6.83 -0.37
C GLY A 83 0.53 -5.47 0.17
N THR A 84 1.31 -4.41 -0.09
CA THR A 84 0.99 -3.04 0.35
C THR A 84 -0.19 -2.45 -0.43
N LEU A 85 -0.23 -2.64 -1.75
CA LEU A 85 -1.33 -2.15 -2.59
C LEU A 85 -2.67 -2.82 -2.22
N HIS A 86 -2.66 -4.11 -1.94
CA HIS A 86 -3.86 -4.81 -1.48
C HIS A 86 -4.35 -4.28 -0.12
N ARG A 87 -3.44 -4.03 0.82
CA ARG A 87 -3.82 -3.44 2.12
C ARG A 87 -4.35 -2.01 1.97
N LEU A 88 -3.79 -1.21 1.06
CA LEU A 88 -4.32 0.12 0.74
C LEU A 88 -5.74 0.06 0.18
N ASP A 89 -6.04 -0.92 -0.68
CA ASP A 89 -7.38 -1.14 -1.21
C ASP A 89 -8.38 -1.45 -0.08
N ILE A 90 -7.99 -2.30 0.88
CA ILE A 90 -8.79 -2.59 2.09
C ILE A 90 -9.05 -1.32 2.90
N TYR A 91 -8.03 -0.52 3.21
CA TYR A 91 -8.21 0.74 3.96
C TYR A 91 -9.14 1.71 3.24
N SER A 92 -8.94 1.88 1.92
CA SER A 92 -9.75 2.80 1.12
C SER A 92 -11.22 2.33 1.01
N THR A 93 -11.43 1.03 0.84
CA THR A 93 -12.75 0.41 0.77
C THR A 93 -13.46 0.48 2.11
N SER A 94 -12.75 0.24 3.22
CA SER A 94 -13.30 0.37 4.57
C SER A 94 -13.73 1.81 4.87
N LEU A 95 -12.90 2.81 4.56
CA LEU A 95 -13.26 4.22 4.70
C LEU A 95 -14.47 4.58 3.83
N ARG A 96 -14.46 4.18 2.56
CA ARG A 96 -15.56 4.44 1.63
C ARG A 96 -16.86 3.80 2.12
N SER A 97 -16.80 2.56 2.59
CA SER A 97 -17.95 1.84 3.12
C SER A 97 -18.53 2.58 4.32
N GLU A 98 -17.68 3.00 5.27
CA GLU A 98 -18.11 3.74 6.46
C GLU A 98 -18.81 5.05 6.07
N LEU A 99 -18.22 5.82 5.16
CA LEU A 99 -18.78 7.09 4.69
C LEU A 99 -20.09 6.91 3.90
N SER A 100 -20.15 5.91 3.01
CA SER A 100 -21.31 5.65 2.13
C SER A 100 -22.60 5.33 2.90
N ARG A 101 -22.48 4.79 4.13
CA ARG A 101 -23.61 4.51 5.02
C ARG A 101 -24.36 5.78 5.44
N TYR A 102 -23.71 6.94 5.41
CA TYR A 102 -24.28 8.21 5.87
C TYR A 102 -24.55 9.20 4.74
N GLU A 103 -23.90 9.02 3.58
CA GLU A 103 -23.95 9.97 2.46
C GLU A 103 -25.36 10.26 1.93
N TYR A 104 -26.25 9.26 1.94
CA TYR A 104 -27.62 9.42 1.46
C TYR A 104 -28.56 10.11 2.45
N LEU A 105 -28.21 10.15 3.75
CA LEU A 105 -29.12 10.57 4.81
C LEU A 105 -29.60 12.03 4.68
N PRO A 106 -28.75 13.03 4.35
CA PRO A 106 -29.24 14.39 4.15
C PRO A 106 -30.30 14.49 3.05
N GLN A 107 -30.21 13.66 2.01
CA GLN A 107 -31.18 13.63 0.91
C GLN A 107 -32.52 13.04 1.37
N VAL A 108 -32.49 11.99 2.20
CA VAL A 108 -33.71 11.41 2.79
C VAL A 108 -34.37 12.39 3.75
N VAL A 109 -33.59 13.05 4.61
CA VAL A 109 -34.10 14.09 5.53
C VAL A 109 -34.72 15.26 4.76
N ALA A 110 -34.15 15.65 3.62
CA ALA A 110 -34.67 16.72 2.77
C ALA A 110 -36.06 16.44 2.19
N LEU A 111 -36.51 15.18 2.15
CA LEU A 111 -37.82 14.78 1.66
C LEU A 111 -38.88 14.66 2.77
N SER A 112 -38.51 14.85 4.03
CA SER A 112 -39.44 14.70 5.16
C SER A 112 -40.46 15.84 5.23
N PRO A 113 -41.77 15.54 5.37
CA PRO A 113 -42.80 16.56 5.60
C PRO A 113 -42.51 17.43 6.84
N ASP A 114 -42.10 16.82 7.96
CA ASP A 114 -41.79 17.53 9.21
C ASP A 114 -40.69 18.60 9.00
N VAL A 115 -39.71 18.27 8.14
CA VAL A 115 -38.62 19.18 7.79
C VAL A 115 -39.08 20.27 6.83
N LEU A 116 -39.86 19.91 5.80
CA LEU A 116 -40.36 20.86 4.80
C LEU A 116 -41.32 21.88 5.43
N ASP A 117 -42.22 21.43 6.30
CA ASP A 117 -43.21 22.28 6.94
C ASP A 117 -42.55 23.25 7.93
N LEU A 118 -41.56 22.78 8.71
CA LEU A 118 -40.72 23.67 9.52
C LEU A 118 -40.02 24.74 8.66
N LEU A 119 -39.42 24.37 7.52
CA LEU A 119 -38.72 25.33 6.67
C LEU A 119 -39.66 26.33 5.98
N ARG A 120 -40.94 25.98 5.81
CA ARG A 120 -41.98 26.89 5.31
C ARG A 120 -42.48 27.85 6.39
N ALA A 121 -42.50 27.42 7.66
CA ALA A 121 -42.93 28.20 8.82
C ALA A 121 -41.92 28.13 9.98
N PRO A 122 -40.72 28.73 9.84
CA PRO A 122 -39.59 28.52 10.76
C PRO A 122 -39.79 29.07 12.18
N THR A 123 -40.80 29.92 12.40
CA THR A 123 -41.13 30.48 13.71
C THR A 123 -42.10 29.62 14.51
N ASP A 124 -42.70 28.60 13.91
CA ASP A 124 -43.65 27.71 14.57
C ASP A 124 -42.91 26.72 15.49
N ARG A 125 -43.16 26.84 16.80
CA ARG A 125 -42.53 26.00 17.82
C ARG A 125 -43.04 24.56 17.81
N THR A 126 -44.27 24.32 17.35
CA THR A 126 -44.82 22.98 17.22
C THR A 126 -44.10 22.22 16.12
N LEU A 127 -43.98 22.83 14.93
CA LEU A 127 -43.25 22.25 13.79
C LEU A 127 -41.76 22.05 14.12
N GLN A 128 -41.16 22.97 14.88
CA GLN A 128 -39.78 22.81 15.35
C GLN A 128 -39.63 21.56 16.24
N LEU A 129 -40.57 21.32 17.15
CA LEU A 129 -40.55 20.15 18.03
C LEU A 129 -40.77 18.85 17.25
N GLU A 130 -41.71 18.83 16.29
CA GLU A 130 -41.96 17.67 15.43
C GLU A 130 -40.73 17.30 14.61
N ALA A 131 -40.10 18.28 13.96
CA ALA A 131 -38.84 18.08 13.24
C ALA A 131 -37.71 17.61 14.15
N ASN A 132 -37.59 18.15 15.37
CA ASN A 132 -36.58 17.72 16.34
C ASN A 132 -36.74 16.23 16.71
N VAL A 133 -37.96 15.80 17.04
CA VAL A 133 -38.27 14.40 17.37
C VAL A 133 -38.05 13.49 16.16
N TYR A 134 -38.42 13.93 14.97
CA TYR A 134 -38.13 13.21 13.73
C TYR A 134 -36.63 12.99 13.54
N LEU A 135 -35.83 14.06 13.62
CA LEU A 135 -34.37 13.98 13.44
C LEU A 135 -33.68 13.16 14.53
N GLU A 136 -34.17 13.24 15.78
CA GLU A 136 -33.73 12.38 16.87
C GLU A 136 -33.98 10.90 16.55
N THR A 137 -35.18 10.56 16.08
CA THR A 137 -35.56 9.20 15.68
C THR A 137 -34.70 8.69 14.52
N VAL A 138 -34.52 9.52 13.48
CA VAL A 138 -33.63 9.19 12.35
C VAL A 138 -32.21 8.92 12.85
N ASN A 139 -31.69 9.77 13.74
CA ASN A 139 -30.33 9.61 14.24
C ASN A 139 -30.17 8.39 15.15
N ALA A 140 -31.19 8.00 15.91
CA ALA A 140 -31.17 6.79 16.73
C ALA A 140 -30.95 5.52 15.89
N HIS A 141 -31.50 5.49 14.66
CA HIS A 141 -31.31 4.38 13.71
C HIS A 141 -30.03 4.51 12.88
N ALA A 142 -29.73 5.72 12.39
CA ALA A 142 -28.54 5.97 11.59
C ALA A 142 -27.26 5.77 12.41
N GLN A 143 -27.31 6.09 13.70
CA GLN A 143 -26.17 6.18 14.61
C GLN A 143 -25.08 7.11 14.07
N ALA A 144 -25.50 8.28 13.58
CA ALA A 144 -24.58 9.37 13.29
C ALA A 144 -24.34 10.18 14.58
N SER A 145 -23.38 11.10 14.55
CA SER A 145 -23.13 11.98 15.70
C SER A 145 -24.24 13.01 15.86
N ALA A 146 -24.74 13.56 14.76
CA ALA A 146 -25.87 14.47 14.74
C ALA A 146 -26.49 14.54 13.35
N VAL A 147 -27.79 14.79 13.28
CA VAL A 147 -28.54 15.15 12.08
C VAL A 147 -29.25 16.45 12.36
N TYR A 148 -29.14 17.45 11.49
CA TYR A 148 -29.72 18.76 11.73
C TYR A 148 -30.08 19.48 10.43
N VAL A 149 -31.01 20.42 10.54
CA VAL A 149 -31.55 21.19 9.42
C VAL A 149 -31.33 22.67 9.70
N MET A 150 -30.80 23.37 8.71
CA MET A 150 -30.59 24.80 8.72
C MET A 150 -31.49 25.50 7.70
N ASP A 151 -31.82 26.75 7.96
CA ASP A 151 -32.41 27.65 6.98
C ASP A 151 -31.38 28.12 5.93
N THR A 152 -31.81 28.97 4.99
CA THR A 152 -30.95 29.53 3.94
C THR A 152 -29.88 30.51 4.45
N THR A 153 -29.98 30.96 5.71
CA THR A 153 -28.99 31.82 6.37
C THR A 153 -27.97 31.04 7.19
N GLY A 154 -28.12 29.71 7.26
CA GLY A 154 -27.27 28.81 8.03
C GLY A 154 -27.65 28.70 9.50
N LEU A 155 -28.79 29.24 9.92
CA LEU A 155 -29.31 29.07 11.28
C LEU A 155 -29.95 27.68 11.41
N THR A 156 -29.54 26.91 12.41
CA THR A 156 -30.07 25.58 12.68
C THR A 156 -31.45 25.68 13.33
N LEU A 157 -32.48 25.20 12.64
CA LEU A 157 -33.86 25.25 13.13
C LEU A 157 -34.22 24.00 13.93
N ALA A 158 -33.72 22.83 13.53
CA ALA A 158 -33.97 21.57 14.20
C ALA A 158 -32.72 20.67 14.18
N ALA A 159 -32.54 19.87 15.21
CA ALA A 159 -31.39 18.98 15.35
C ALA A 159 -31.73 17.73 16.16
N SER A 160 -31.10 16.61 15.85
CA SER A 160 -31.28 15.34 16.55
C SER A 160 -30.77 15.36 18.00
N ASN A 161 -29.92 16.32 18.35
CA ASN A 161 -29.37 16.55 19.68
C ASN A 161 -30.03 17.74 20.39
N TRP A 162 -31.23 18.13 19.95
CA TRP A 162 -32.00 19.27 20.51
C TRP A 162 -32.20 19.17 22.03
N ASN A 163 -32.35 17.96 22.55
CA ASN A 163 -32.59 17.65 23.96
C ASN A 163 -31.30 17.41 24.77
N GLN A 164 -30.12 17.72 24.22
CA GLN A 164 -28.84 17.56 24.90
C GLN A 164 -28.30 18.94 25.34
N PRO A 165 -28.41 19.29 26.63
CA PRO A 165 -27.97 20.59 27.11
C PRO A 165 -26.47 20.79 26.88
N GLY A 166 -26.09 21.95 26.35
CA GLY A 166 -24.69 22.33 26.11
C GLY A 166 -24.05 21.79 24.82
N SER A 167 -24.68 20.81 24.16
CA SER A 167 -24.24 20.27 22.86
C SER A 167 -25.26 20.41 21.74
N SER A 168 -26.50 20.85 22.05
CA SER A 168 -27.56 21.11 21.07
C SER A 168 -27.10 22.08 19.99
N PHE A 169 -27.46 21.75 18.74
CA PHE A 169 -27.15 22.60 17.58
C PHE A 169 -28.27 23.58 17.26
N VAL A 170 -29.45 23.46 17.87
CA VAL A 170 -30.56 24.39 17.66
C VAL A 170 -30.11 25.82 17.97
N ASP A 171 -30.54 26.77 17.14
CA ASP A 171 -30.19 28.20 17.19
C ASP A 171 -28.71 28.53 16.93
N MET A 172 -27.88 27.54 16.57
CA MET A 172 -26.49 27.78 16.15
C MET A 172 -26.43 28.10 14.65
N ASN A 173 -25.57 29.06 14.29
CA ASN A 173 -25.33 29.42 12.89
C ASN A 173 -24.05 28.77 12.36
N PHE A 174 -24.17 28.07 11.22
CA PHE A 174 -23.07 27.40 10.53
C PHE A 174 -22.87 27.89 9.08
N SER A 175 -23.34 29.10 8.76
CA SER A 175 -23.24 29.69 7.41
C SER A 175 -21.80 29.78 6.86
N TYR A 176 -20.82 29.90 7.74
CA TYR A 176 -19.42 29.98 7.39
C TYR A 176 -18.83 28.62 6.98
N ARG A 177 -19.47 27.50 7.32
CA ARG A 177 -18.94 26.16 7.10
C ARG A 177 -18.96 25.78 5.62
N PRO A 178 -17.88 25.16 5.09
CA PRO A 178 -17.82 24.77 3.68
C PRO A 178 -18.99 23.88 3.23
N TYR A 179 -19.36 22.89 4.04
CA TYR A 179 -20.48 21.99 3.73
C TYR A 179 -21.80 22.76 3.55
N PHE A 180 -22.03 23.84 4.30
CA PHE A 180 -23.25 24.65 4.15
C PHE A 180 -23.18 25.47 2.86
N LYS A 181 -22.05 26.12 2.59
CA LYS A 181 -21.84 26.96 1.40
C LYS A 181 -22.05 26.19 0.10
N ASP A 182 -21.62 24.93 0.05
CA ASP A 182 -21.83 24.08 -1.12
C ASP A 182 -23.30 23.65 -1.24
N ALA A 183 -23.90 23.16 -0.15
CA ALA A 183 -25.28 22.66 -0.11
C ALA A 183 -26.33 23.72 -0.43
N VAL A 184 -26.17 24.95 0.07
CA VAL A 184 -27.11 26.04 -0.19
C VAL A 184 -27.07 26.51 -1.66
N ARG A 185 -25.98 26.20 -2.39
CA ARG A 185 -25.84 26.46 -3.83
C ARG A 185 -26.31 25.28 -4.69
N GLY A 186 -26.91 24.25 -4.07
CA GLY A 186 -27.39 23.05 -4.76
C GLY A 186 -26.30 22.00 -5.05
N MET A 187 -25.08 22.17 -4.53
CA MET A 187 -24.02 21.17 -4.66
C MET A 187 -23.97 20.30 -3.40
N PRO A 188 -23.75 18.98 -3.49
CA PRO A 188 -23.52 18.17 -2.29
C PRO A 188 -22.32 18.71 -1.49
N GLY A 189 -22.54 19.04 -0.22
CA GLY A 189 -21.46 19.53 0.64
C GLY A 189 -20.79 18.39 1.39
N ARG A 190 -19.45 18.44 1.44
CA ARG A 190 -18.62 17.47 2.14
C ARG A 190 -17.46 18.18 2.83
N PHE A 191 -17.26 17.92 4.11
CA PHE A 191 -16.21 18.58 4.88
C PHE A 191 -15.77 17.74 6.06
N TYR A 192 -14.47 17.70 6.35
CA TYR A 192 -13.98 17.18 7.62
C TYR A 192 -13.51 18.35 8.48
N GLY A 193 -13.92 18.38 9.75
CA GLY A 193 -13.50 19.43 10.67
C GLY A 193 -13.80 19.12 12.12
N ILE A 194 -13.33 19.99 13.00
CA ILE A 194 -13.63 19.94 14.43
C ILE A 194 -14.87 20.79 14.70
N GLY A 195 -15.90 20.17 15.28
CA GLY A 195 -17.15 20.87 15.58
C GLY A 195 -16.91 21.99 16.60
N THR A 196 -17.39 23.20 16.31
CA THR A 196 -17.24 24.36 17.22
C THR A 196 -18.03 24.20 18.51
N VAL A 197 -19.19 23.55 18.45
CA VAL A 197 -20.05 23.27 19.61
C VAL A 197 -19.59 22.00 20.32
N SER A 198 -19.55 20.87 19.59
CA SER A 198 -19.21 19.56 20.18
C SER A 198 -17.74 19.41 20.57
N ARG A 199 -16.82 20.21 20.00
CA ARG A 199 -15.35 20.06 20.10
C ARG A 199 -14.77 18.71 19.62
N GLU A 200 -15.63 17.86 19.08
CA GLU A 200 -15.24 16.59 18.47
C GLU A 200 -15.04 16.70 16.96
N PRO A 201 -14.02 16.02 16.40
CA PRO A 201 -13.86 15.87 14.95
C PRO A 201 -15.05 15.15 14.34
N GLY A 202 -15.33 15.45 13.07
CA GLY A 202 -16.34 14.74 12.31
C GLY A 202 -16.27 15.01 10.82
N TYR A 203 -16.84 14.07 10.06
CA TYR A 203 -17.11 14.22 8.64
C TYR A 203 -18.56 14.66 8.45
N TYR A 204 -18.77 15.69 7.65
CA TYR A 204 -20.06 16.33 7.43
C TYR A 204 -20.52 16.07 6.00
N PHE A 205 -21.74 15.56 5.86
CA PHE A 205 -22.47 15.50 4.59
C PHE A 205 -23.63 16.47 4.65
N SER A 206 -23.84 17.25 3.59
CA SER A 206 -24.96 18.17 3.51
C SER A 206 -25.60 18.18 2.14
N HIS A 207 -26.91 18.48 2.13
CA HIS A 207 -27.70 18.55 0.92
C HIS A 207 -28.69 19.71 1.00
N GLY A 208 -28.85 20.42 -0.11
CA GLY A 208 -29.82 21.50 -0.22
C GLY A 208 -31.24 20.97 -0.21
N ILE A 209 -32.14 21.62 0.53
CA ILE A 209 -33.56 21.29 0.58
C ILE A 209 -34.26 22.29 -0.33
N VAL A 210 -34.94 21.79 -1.36
CA VAL A 210 -35.61 22.60 -2.38
C VAL A 210 -37.09 22.28 -2.47
N ASP A 211 -37.91 23.29 -2.76
CA ASP A 211 -39.32 23.16 -3.09
C ASP A 211 -39.59 23.85 -4.43
N GLY A 212 -39.73 23.06 -5.49
CA GLY A 212 -39.65 23.53 -6.86
C GLY A 212 -38.28 24.16 -7.16
N ASN A 213 -38.26 25.43 -7.57
CA ASN A 213 -37.03 26.19 -7.84
C ASN A 213 -36.52 26.99 -6.62
N ARG A 214 -37.17 26.87 -5.46
CA ARG A 214 -36.83 27.65 -4.27
C ARG A 214 -35.97 26.83 -3.32
N GLN A 215 -34.79 27.33 -2.97
CA GLN A 215 -34.01 26.83 -1.85
C GLN A 215 -34.74 27.14 -0.53
N LEU A 216 -35.06 26.12 0.24
CA LEU A 216 -35.69 26.25 1.56
C LEU A 216 -34.68 26.19 2.70
N GLY A 217 -33.64 25.36 2.59
CA GLY A 217 -32.68 25.15 3.66
C GLY A 217 -31.60 24.13 3.32
N VAL A 218 -30.93 23.59 4.32
CA VAL A 218 -29.87 22.59 4.16
C VAL A 218 -30.03 21.50 5.24
N ALA A 219 -30.13 20.25 4.82
CA ALA A 219 -30.01 19.09 5.71
C ALA A 219 -28.52 18.74 5.87
N THR A 220 -28.08 18.41 7.08
CA THR A 220 -26.69 18.02 7.36
C THR A 220 -26.62 16.85 8.33
N VAL A 221 -25.63 15.98 8.11
CA VAL A 221 -25.31 14.83 8.95
C VAL A 221 -23.84 14.91 9.34
N LYS A 222 -23.56 14.82 10.65
CA LYS A 222 -22.21 14.70 11.20
C LYS A 222 -21.93 13.24 11.55
N VAL A 223 -20.80 12.72 11.08
CA VAL A 223 -20.33 11.35 11.32
C VAL A 223 -19.03 11.38 12.09
N ASN A 224 -18.92 10.55 13.13
CA ASN A 224 -17.67 10.32 13.84
C ASN A 224 -16.92 9.14 13.20
N LEU A 225 -15.63 9.34 12.88
CA LEU A 225 -14.76 8.34 12.27
C LEU A 225 -13.81 7.64 13.28
N ASP A 226 -13.99 7.84 14.59
CA ASP A 226 -13.13 7.30 15.65
C ASP A 226 -13.04 5.77 15.62
N LYS A 227 -14.12 5.07 15.20
CA LYS A 227 -14.10 3.60 15.03
C LYS A 227 -13.06 3.17 14.00
N LEU A 228 -12.96 3.92 12.90
CA LEU A 228 -12.00 3.66 11.84
C LEU A 228 -10.58 4.02 12.28
N ASP A 229 -10.44 5.14 12.99
CA ASP A 229 -9.16 5.57 13.59
C ASP A 229 -8.62 4.52 14.58
N ALA A 230 -9.48 3.96 15.42
CA ALA A 230 -9.14 2.88 16.35
C ALA A 230 -8.79 1.58 15.62
N ALA A 231 -9.45 1.27 14.50
CA ALA A 231 -9.12 0.10 13.69
C ALA A 231 -7.74 0.25 13.02
N TRP A 232 -7.42 1.44 12.52
CA TRP A 232 -6.15 1.72 11.85
C TRP A 232 -4.97 1.76 12.81
N SER A 233 -5.15 2.31 14.01
CA SER A 233 -4.10 2.34 15.04
C SER A 233 -3.70 0.96 15.58
N ARG A 234 -4.58 -0.05 15.45
CA ARG A 234 -4.25 -1.45 15.79
C ARG A 234 -3.54 -2.19 14.65
N SER A 235 -3.47 -1.61 13.46
CA SER A 235 -2.74 -2.21 12.34
C SER A 235 -1.23 -2.05 12.52
N THR A 236 -0.46 -2.98 11.95
CA THR A 236 1.00 -2.86 11.85
C THR A 236 1.42 -1.91 10.72
N ASP A 237 0.53 -1.63 9.77
CA ASP A 237 0.81 -0.70 8.68
C ASP A 237 0.81 0.76 9.15
N LYS A 238 1.58 1.59 8.45
CA LYS A 238 1.50 3.06 8.58
C LYS A 238 0.60 3.61 7.50
N VAL A 239 -0.57 4.11 7.89
CA VAL A 239 -1.59 4.62 6.97
C VAL A 239 -2.16 5.93 7.48
N LEU A 240 -2.48 6.83 6.55
CA LEU A 240 -3.15 8.09 6.83
C LEU A 240 -4.14 8.43 5.71
N ALA A 241 -5.15 9.23 6.04
CA ALA A 241 -6.06 9.85 5.07
C ALA A 241 -5.96 11.37 5.19
N ILE A 242 -5.95 12.04 4.04
CA ILE A 242 -5.87 13.50 3.94
C ILE A 242 -7.10 14.06 3.23
N ASP A 243 -7.51 15.26 3.64
CA ASP A 243 -8.54 16.02 2.95
C ASP A 243 -7.99 16.70 1.67
N GLY A 244 -8.84 17.44 0.96
CA GLY A 244 -8.45 18.19 -0.23
C GLY A 244 -7.39 19.27 0.02
N ASN A 245 -7.21 19.69 1.27
CA ASN A 245 -6.21 20.67 1.69
C ASN A 245 -4.88 20.02 2.11
N GLY A 246 -4.80 18.69 2.14
CA GLY A 246 -3.60 17.96 2.56
C GLY A 246 -3.44 17.85 4.08
N VAL A 247 -4.52 18.05 4.84
CA VAL A 247 -4.56 17.87 6.30
C VAL A 247 -4.95 16.44 6.62
N VAL A 248 -4.18 15.81 7.50
CA VAL A 248 -4.42 14.45 7.97
C VAL A 248 -5.62 14.41 8.91
N PHE A 249 -6.65 13.65 8.55
CA PHE A 249 -7.86 13.51 9.36
C PHE A 249 -8.05 12.12 9.98
N LEU A 250 -7.47 11.08 9.37
CA LEU A 250 -7.35 9.74 9.95
C LEU A 250 -5.90 9.30 9.88
N ALA A 251 -5.41 8.61 10.92
CA ALA A 251 -4.05 8.10 10.92
C ALA A 251 -3.92 6.88 11.84
N SER A 252 -3.11 5.91 11.43
CA SER A 252 -2.66 4.84 12.34
C SER A 252 -1.81 5.37 13.49
N GLU A 253 -1.17 6.54 13.31
CA GLU A 253 -0.35 7.23 14.31
C GLU A 253 -1.04 8.51 14.78
N SER A 254 -1.40 8.57 16.06
CA SER A 254 -2.11 9.71 16.64
C SER A 254 -1.34 11.04 16.48
N ALA A 255 0.00 10.99 16.51
CA ALA A 255 0.86 12.15 16.37
C ALA A 255 0.79 12.82 14.98
N TRP A 256 0.26 12.13 13.96
CA TRP A 256 0.09 12.67 12.61
C TRP A 256 -1.25 13.37 12.41
N LYS A 257 -2.23 13.09 13.26
CA LYS A 257 -3.58 13.67 13.14
C LYS A 257 -3.50 15.19 13.21
N PHE A 258 -4.22 15.86 12.32
CA PHE A 258 -4.24 17.31 12.17
C PHE A 258 -2.93 17.97 11.71
N ARG A 259 -1.93 17.19 11.27
CA ARG A 259 -0.75 17.73 10.59
C ARG A 259 -1.01 17.87 9.09
N ALA A 260 -0.37 18.85 8.48
CA ALA A 260 -0.38 19.03 7.03
C ALA A 260 0.85 18.35 6.41
N LEU A 261 0.65 17.64 5.29
CA LEU A 261 1.76 17.04 4.53
C LEU A 261 2.58 18.06 3.75
N ARG A 262 2.02 19.26 3.54
CA ARG A 262 2.62 20.38 2.84
C ARG A 262 2.30 21.67 3.59
N PRO A 263 3.13 22.72 3.46
CA PRO A 263 2.78 24.03 3.98
C PRO A 263 1.42 24.48 3.44
N LEU A 264 0.51 24.88 4.34
CA LEU A 264 -0.81 25.39 3.97
C LEU A 264 -0.70 26.88 3.67
N SER A 265 -1.45 27.36 2.67
CA SER A 265 -1.57 28.80 2.42
C SER A 265 -2.29 29.49 3.59
N SER A 266 -2.07 30.79 3.75
CA SER A 266 -2.76 31.58 4.76
C SER A 266 -4.29 31.55 4.60
N GLU A 267 -4.78 31.47 3.37
CA GLU A 267 -6.21 31.35 3.04
C GLU A 267 -6.78 30.01 3.51
N THR A 268 -6.09 28.89 3.22
CA THR A 268 -6.51 27.56 3.67
C THR A 268 -6.52 27.45 5.20
N LEU A 269 -5.53 28.02 5.88
CA LEU A 269 -5.50 28.08 7.34
C LEU A 269 -6.70 28.85 7.91
N GLN A 270 -7.09 29.97 7.29
CA GLN A 270 -8.28 30.72 7.70
C GLN A 270 -9.57 29.93 7.47
N GLN A 271 -9.68 29.17 6.38
CA GLN A 271 -10.85 28.33 6.12
C GLN A 271 -10.98 27.17 7.12
N LEU A 272 -9.86 26.55 7.52
CA LEU A 272 -9.84 25.44 8.47
C LEU A 272 -10.04 25.89 9.94
N ALA A 273 -9.65 27.13 10.26
CA ALA A 273 -9.81 27.70 11.60
C ALA A 273 -11.26 28.13 11.93
N GLN A 274 -12.14 28.18 10.92
CA GLN A 274 -13.56 28.51 11.04
C GLN A 274 -14.38 27.24 11.28
#